data_AF-A0A158Q5Z3-F1
#
_entry.id   AF-A0A158Q5Z3-F1
#
_cell.length_a   1.000
_cell.length_b   1.000
_cell.length_c   1.000
_cell.angle_alpha   90.00
_cell.angle_beta   90.00
_cell.angle_gamma   90.00
#
_symmetry.space_group_name_H-M   'P 1'
#
loop_
_entity.id
_entity.type
_entity.pdbx_description
1 polymer ?
#
loop_
_entity_poly.entity_id
_entity_poly.type
_entity_poly.pdbx_seq_one_letter_code
_entity_poly.pdbx_strand_id
1 'polypeptide(L)'
;MEGSNDEEKSFDEQLSHLSAKTCEELFPNFIPLPSTGYEISFSLYCCEYGLIEGKFRKAGGIHFQMQFVDFIIAQSEESTNNSMDKNSIVHFFGESTDLNLEWRYIVQMRFRVASDVDNLEQVVDGDLFEFGRHCPPIRLQLTDPRIRRICIELRFVEKMHDFLPKFDDGDIFLKFNDGILKVHKALLALHSNYMAMTLINAKKDDIIYMDEANMEDFKEMLYQIYPTTRPINANFEKLSKVAVQYQAEAIIENLSSFFIDNNKKFIEQKIGDAARLNLQPAIERLVYDAEQDGLWAKMIHTGFNPKQEYGSLIYDEIILPTVAKASLLFEKNFIFYLSAKLNPIGVPLKTKVFEKITFRSKAESEDPFNIPLFVQGIPFFVNRGILAINNDKRFGRGNNGELIVQINIDFENECIKAGKTPVDVVHALLLHIYPMKEPIPIDIVRPMLALSHYHDMHYVMRSLEQVIYRFYLLKEPPESSEHFFEHFELAEKYDLENLLLRSLYRIEKSCNCFVKKMIELPCYKNLTTKTRNRILDRFCSNWSVGRLNPSRCINQFIPIILDKANQSSSENDESLATLREFSSHSVFGDPDDIASSHSFS
;
A
#
# COMPACT_ATOMS: atom_id res chain seq x y z
N MET A 1 -39.07 -39.45 21.46
CA MET A 1 -37.86 -38.87 20.84
C MET A 1 -38.17 -37.39 20.69
N GLU A 2 -37.95 -36.62 21.75
CA GLU A 2 -38.11 -35.17 21.74
C GLU A 2 -36.81 -34.64 22.32
N GLY A 3 -35.97 -34.11 21.44
CA GLY A 3 -34.62 -33.69 21.76
C GLY A 3 -34.08 -32.87 20.60
N SER A 4 -34.65 -31.68 20.40
CA SER A 4 -34.06 -30.59 19.61
C SER A 4 -35.02 -29.41 19.65
N ASN A 5 -34.68 -28.34 20.38
CA ASN A 5 -35.11 -26.96 20.10
C ASN A 5 -34.34 -25.89 20.91
N ASP A 6 -33.31 -26.27 21.68
CA ASP A 6 -32.49 -25.29 22.41
C ASP A 6 -31.36 -24.65 21.58
N GLU A 7 -31.07 -25.14 20.37
CA GLU A 7 -30.02 -24.52 19.51
C GLU A 7 -30.54 -23.35 18.65
N GLU A 8 -31.80 -23.37 18.19
CA GLU A 8 -32.34 -22.29 17.34
C GLU A 8 -32.64 -21.00 18.11
N LYS A 9 -33.07 -21.09 19.38
CA LYS A 9 -33.32 -19.92 20.23
C LYS A 9 -32.06 -19.12 20.58
N SER A 10 -30.87 -19.69 20.35
CA SER A 10 -29.60 -19.04 20.65
C SER A 10 -29.18 -18.00 19.60
N PHE A 11 -29.64 -18.09 18.34
CA PHE A 11 -29.08 -17.28 17.26
C PHE A 11 -29.73 -15.89 17.16
N ASP A 12 -31.06 -15.81 17.22
CA ASP A 12 -31.79 -14.53 17.16
C ASP A 12 -31.54 -13.65 18.41
N GLU A 13 -31.44 -14.27 19.59
CA GLU A 13 -31.00 -13.56 20.81
C GLU A 13 -29.57 -13.04 20.69
N GLN A 14 -28.64 -13.84 20.13
CA GLN A 14 -27.27 -13.38 19.87
C GLN A 14 -27.22 -12.20 18.87
N LEU A 15 -28.01 -12.27 17.79
CA LEU A 15 -28.08 -11.20 16.78
C LEU A 15 -28.63 -9.89 17.36
N SER A 16 -29.71 -9.95 18.16
CA SER A 16 -30.32 -8.77 18.78
C SER A 16 -29.40 -8.12 19.82
N HIS A 17 -28.64 -8.91 20.60
CA HIS A 17 -27.66 -8.39 21.55
C HIS A 17 -26.43 -7.73 20.89
N LEU A 18 -26.05 -8.13 19.68
CA LEU A 18 -24.90 -7.57 18.96
C LEU A 18 -25.20 -6.20 18.32
N SER A 19 -26.40 -6.02 17.76
CA SER A 19 -26.80 -4.77 17.09
C SER A 19 -27.02 -3.60 18.08
N ALA A 20 -27.59 -3.87 19.26
CA ALA A 20 -27.97 -2.82 20.21
C ALA A 20 -26.77 -2.18 20.94
N LYS A 21 -25.68 -2.93 21.16
CA LYS A 21 -24.50 -2.42 21.89
C LYS A 21 -23.83 -1.22 21.21
N THR A 22 -23.83 -1.15 19.89
CA THR A 22 -23.12 -0.07 19.18
C THR A 22 -23.85 1.28 19.13
N CYS A 23 -25.16 1.33 19.40
CA CYS A 23 -25.94 2.54 19.19
C CYS A 23 -26.12 3.41 20.45
N GLU A 24 -26.21 2.81 21.63
CA GLU A 24 -26.58 3.51 22.88
C GLU A 24 -25.45 3.66 23.91
N GLU A 25 -24.23 3.18 23.63
CA GLU A 25 -23.10 3.38 24.55
C GLU A 25 -22.81 4.89 24.72
N LEU A 26 -23.19 5.44 25.87
CA LEU A 26 -22.64 6.70 26.37
C LEU A 26 -21.13 6.50 26.44
N PHE A 27 -20.33 7.21 25.65
CA PHE A 27 -18.87 7.11 25.71
C PHE A 27 -18.35 7.92 26.92
N PRO A 28 -17.85 7.29 27.99
CA PRO A 28 -17.12 8.02 29.01
C PRO A 28 -15.74 8.44 28.46
N ASN A 29 -15.00 9.30 29.19
CA ASN A 29 -13.60 9.70 28.90
C ASN A 29 -13.39 10.73 27.78
N PHE A 30 -14.28 11.71 27.69
CA PHE A 30 -14.04 12.93 26.91
C PHE A 30 -12.90 13.77 27.51
N ILE A 31 -11.94 14.16 26.69
CA ILE A 31 -10.80 15.00 27.11
C ILE A 31 -10.86 16.33 26.36
N PRO A 32 -10.84 17.48 27.05
CA PRO A 32 -10.86 18.76 26.39
C PRO A 32 -9.55 18.96 25.62
N LEU A 33 -9.61 19.55 24.42
CA LEU A 33 -8.41 20.00 23.75
C LEU A 33 -7.84 21.21 24.53
N PRO A 34 -6.61 21.16 25.06
CA PRO A 34 -6.06 22.32 25.75
C PRO A 34 -5.75 23.41 24.70
N SER A 35 -5.92 24.67 25.08
CA SER A 35 -5.62 25.90 24.30
C SER A 35 -6.60 26.37 23.22
N THR A 36 -7.74 25.70 23.01
CA THR A 36 -8.86 26.30 22.26
C THR A 36 -9.66 27.23 23.16
N GLY A 37 -10.07 28.41 22.65
CA GLY A 37 -11.12 29.22 23.31
C GLY A 37 -12.50 28.52 23.37
N TYR A 38 -12.58 27.33 22.77
CA TYR A 38 -13.69 26.39 22.74
C TYR A 38 -13.35 25.17 23.59
N GLU A 39 -14.08 24.89 24.67
CA GLU A 39 -13.98 23.63 25.41
C GLU A 39 -14.64 22.50 24.58
N ILE A 40 -13.92 21.98 23.59
CA ILE A 40 -14.34 20.80 22.83
C ILE A 40 -13.58 19.60 23.35
N SER A 41 -14.33 18.57 23.72
CA SER A 41 -13.78 17.34 24.22
C SER A 41 -13.86 16.23 23.20
N PHE A 42 -12.82 15.40 23.14
CA PHE A 42 -12.71 14.30 22.19
C PHE A 42 -12.69 12.95 22.92
N SER A 43 -13.27 11.94 22.27
CA SER A 43 -13.11 10.53 22.62
C SER A 43 -12.80 9.72 21.36
N LEU A 44 -12.07 8.61 21.51
CA LEU A 44 -11.73 7.71 20.42
C LEU A 44 -12.17 6.29 20.80
N TYR A 45 -13.06 5.72 19.99
CA TYR A 45 -13.46 4.33 20.08
C TYR A 45 -12.93 3.56 18.88
N CYS A 46 -12.20 2.47 19.11
CA CYS A 46 -11.73 1.58 18.05
C CYS A 46 -12.36 0.21 18.23
N CYS A 47 -13.05 -0.32 17.21
CA CYS A 47 -13.83 -1.55 17.36
C CYS A 47 -13.01 -2.76 17.83
N GLU A 48 -11.75 -2.84 17.44
CA GLU A 48 -10.85 -3.93 17.84
C GLU A 48 -10.32 -3.80 19.28
N TYR A 49 -10.33 -2.59 19.85
CA TYR A 49 -9.69 -2.29 21.14
C TYR A 49 -10.65 -1.69 22.20
N GLY A 50 -11.87 -1.33 21.80
CA GLY A 50 -12.82 -0.58 22.61
C GLY A 50 -12.50 0.91 22.69
N LEU A 51 -12.95 1.54 23.78
CA LEU A 51 -12.65 2.93 24.10
C LEU A 51 -11.17 3.11 24.46
N ILE A 52 -10.49 4.02 23.77
CA ILE A 52 -9.08 4.29 23.99
C ILE A 52 -8.94 5.50 24.93
N GLU A 53 -8.19 5.33 26.01
CA GLU A 53 -7.89 6.42 26.95
C GLU A 53 -7.01 7.48 26.25
N GLY A 54 -7.51 8.71 26.17
CA GLY A 54 -6.70 9.83 25.71
C GLY A 54 -5.84 10.42 26.84
N LYS A 55 -4.74 11.07 26.47
CA LYS A 55 -3.85 11.78 27.41
C LYS A 55 -3.38 13.09 26.79
N PHE A 56 -3.14 14.09 27.63
CA PHE A 56 -2.58 15.36 27.16
C PHE A 56 -1.13 15.21 26.71
N ARG A 57 -0.82 15.78 25.55
CA ARG A 57 0.54 15.79 25.00
C ARG A 57 1.30 17.04 25.47
N LYS A 58 2.59 16.90 25.77
CA LYS A 58 3.46 18.03 26.15
C LYS A 58 3.56 19.11 25.06
N ALA A 59 3.48 18.71 23.80
CA ALA A 59 3.54 19.60 22.64
C ALA A 59 2.18 20.28 22.32
N GLY A 60 1.15 20.05 23.14
CA GLY A 60 -0.23 20.42 22.84
C GLY A 60 -1.00 19.27 22.16
N GLY A 61 -2.31 19.21 22.39
CA GLY A 61 -3.18 18.18 21.85
C GLY A 61 -3.50 17.00 22.78
N ILE A 62 -4.30 16.07 22.26
CA ILE A 62 -4.73 14.83 22.88
C ILE A 62 -4.10 13.67 22.12
N HIS A 63 -3.58 12.70 22.86
CA HIS A 63 -2.89 11.52 22.37
C HIS A 63 -3.65 10.27 22.84
N PHE A 64 -4.11 9.46 21.88
CA PHE A 64 -4.71 8.15 22.10
C PHE A 64 -3.71 7.06 21.78
N GLN A 65 -3.22 6.39 22.82
CA GLN A 65 -2.13 5.43 22.71
C GLN A 65 -2.61 4.09 22.15
N MET A 66 -1.88 3.55 21.17
CA MET A 66 -2.11 2.22 20.61
C MET A 66 -0.82 1.38 20.70
N GLN A 67 -0.83 0.18 20.13
CA GLN A 67 0.32 -0.73 20.15
C GLN A 67 1.55 -0.19 19.38
N PHE A 68 1.33 0.40 18.20
CA PHE A 68 2.43 0.82 17.30
C PHE A 68 2.30 2.27 16.81
N VAL A 69 1.08 2.77 16.66
CA VAL A 69 0.80 4.07 16.07
C VAL A 69 -0.29 4.75 16.87
N ASP A 70 0.09 5.84 17.49
CA ASP A 70 -0.77 6.64 18.33
C ASP A 70 -1.58 7.61 17.48
N PHE A 71 -2.86 7.76 17.79
CA PHE A 71 -3.72 8.74 17.15
C PHE A 71 -3.70 10.05 17.93
N ILE A 72 -3.52 11.16 17.24
CA ILE A 72 -3.31 12.48 17.85
C ILE A 72 -4.30 13.48 17.28
N ILE A 73 -4.89 14.26 18.18
CA ILE A 73 -5.76 15.40 17.89
C ILE A 73 -5.05 16.66 18.38
N ALA A 74 -4.73 17.59 17.48
CA ALA A 74 -4.04 18.84 17.82
C ALA A 74 -4.57 20.01 17.00
N GLN A 75 -4.42 21.25 17.50
CA GLN A 75 -4.78 22.45 16.74
C GLN A 75 -3.80 22.70 15.58
N SER A 76 -4.28 23.28 14.48
CA SER A 76 -3.44 23.64 13.34
C SER A 76 -2.54 24.87 13.62
N GLU A 77 -1.23 24.73 13.36
CA GLU A 77 -0.25 25.84 13.42
C GLU A 77 -0.41 26.84 12.25
N GLU A 78 -1.01 26.44 11.12
CA GLU A 78 -1.13 27.27 9.89
C GLU A 78 -2.10 28.46 10.05
N SER A 79 -2.76 28.59 11.20
CA SER A 79 -3.78 29.61 11.48
C SER A 79 -3.24 30.99 11.89
N THR A 80 -1.96 31.29 11.63
CA THR A 80 -1.31 32.52 12.13
C THR A 80 -1.77 33.83 11.48
N ASN A 81 -2.40 33.83 10.29
CA ASN A 81 -2.61 35.09 9.56
C ASN A 81 -4.03 35.70 9.54
N ASN A 82 -5.12 34.99 9.89
CA ASN A 82 -6.47 35.59 9.94
C ASN A 82 -7.16 35.30 11.29
N SER A 83 -7.44 36.35 12.06
CA SER A 83 -7.82 36.27 13.48
C SER A 83 -9.25 35.81 13.79
N MET A 84 -10.13 35.65 12.79
CA MET A 84 -11.54 35.25 13.03
C MET A 84 -11.78 33.73 12.95
N ASP A 85 -11.00 32.96 12.19
CA ASP A 85 -11.22 31.51 11.98
C ASP A 85 -10.25 30.61 12.78
N LYS A 86 -9.43 31.18 13.67
CA LYS A 86 -8.34 30.49 14.39
C LYS A 86 -8.75 29.25 15.20
N ASN A 87 -10.00 29.19 15.67
CA ASN A 87 -10.45 28.19 16.64
C ASN A 87 -11.29 27.05 16.04
N SER A 88 -11.44 27.00 14.71
CA SER A 88 -12.32 26.02 14.05
C SER A 88 -11.61 24.80 13.49
N ILE A 89 -10.28 24.80 13.31
CA ILE A 89 -9.59 23.70 12.60
C ILE A 89 -8.74 22.86 13.55
N VAL A 90 -9.06 21.58 13.61
CA VAL A 90 -8.35 20.56 14.38
C VAL A 90 -7.76 19.52 13.44
N HIS A 91 -6.51 19.14 13.65
CA HIS A 91 -5.83 18.08 12.90
C HIS A 91 -5.95 16.74 13.63
N PHE A 92 -6.32 15.70 12.90
CA PHE A 92 -6.30 14.31 13.33
C PHE A 92 -5.32 13.50 12.48
N PHE A 93 -4.33 12.90 13.12
CA PHE A 93 -3.24 12.19 12.45
C PHE A 93 -2.68 11.08 13.33
N GLY A 94 -1.78 10.26 12.76
CA GLY A 94 -1.07 9.24 13.52
C GLY A 94 0.42 9.55 13.65
N GLU A 95 1.02 9.14 14.76
CA GLU A 95 2.47 9.11 14.96
C GLU A 95 2.89 7.70 15.39
N SER A 96 3.97 7.18 14.83
CA SER A 96 4.51 5.89 15.26
C SER A 96 5.26 6.03 16.59
N THR A 97 5.12 5.03 17.46
CA THR A 97 5.96 4.90 18.66
C THR A 97 7.41 4.53 18.34
N ASP A 98 7.66 3.98 17.14
CA ASP A 98 8.99 3.61 16.63
C ASP A 98 9.33 4.42 15.36
N LEU A 99 10.46 5.14 15.37
CA LEU A 99 10.94 5.94 14.24
C LEU A 99 11.37 5.10 13.02
N ASN A 100 11.64 3.81 13.21
CA ASN A 100 12.02 2.87 12.16
C ASN A 100 10.84 2.09 11.59
N LEU A 101 9.61 2.48 11.90
CA LEU A 101 8.41 1.85 11.36
C LEU A 101 7.86 2.64 10.17
N GLU A 102 7.83 2.01 9.00
CA GLU A 102 6.94 2.43 7.93
C GLU A 102 5.55 1.87 8.22
N TRP A 103 4.53 2.73 8.16
CA TRP A 103 3.17 2.31 8.47
C TRP A 103 2.14 3.07 7.65
N ARG A 104 1.02 2.38 7.40
CA ARG A 104 -0.16 2.94 6.74
C ARG A 104 -1.40 2.19 7.22
N TYR A 105 -2.45 2.93 7.53
CA TYR A 105 -3.77 2.41 7.86
C TYR A 105 -4.81 2.93 6.89
N ILE A 106 -5.69 2.04 6.44
CA ILE A 106 -6.98 2.44 5.87
C ILE A 106 -8.02 2.13 6.93
N VAL A 107 -8.80 3.13 7.29
CA VAL A 107 -9.79 3.03 8.36
C VAL A 107 -11.13 3.54 7.88
N GLN A 108 -12.20 2.86 8.29
CA GLN A 108 -13.55 3.38 8.23
C GLN A 108 -13.79 4.15 9.51
N MET A 109 -14.18 5.42 9.39
CA MET A 109 -14.43 6.28 10.55
C MET A 109 -15.83 6.86 10.51
N ARG A 110 -16.39 7.08 11.70
CA ARG A 110 -17.58 7.90 11.92
C ARG A 110 -17.28 8.97 12.95
N PHE A 111 -17.88 10.13 12.76
CA PHE A 111 -17.83 11.25 13.69
C PHE A 111 -19.20 11.39 14.33
N ARG A 112 -19.26 11.23 15.64
CA ARG A 112 -20.42 11.60 16.44
C ARG A 112 -20.18 12.92 17.14
N VAL A 113 -21.19 13.76 17.19
CA VAL A 113 -21.11 15.04 17.91
C VAL A 113 -22.27 15.22 18.88
N ALA A 114 -22.00 15.94 19.96
CA ALA A 114 -23.01 16.35 20.92
C ALA A 114 -22.80 17.83 21.32
N SER A 115 -23.91 18.47 21.69
CA SER A 115 -23.93 19.82 22.24
C SER A 115 -23.91 19.79 23.78
N ASP A 116 -23.86 20.96 24.43
CA ASP A 116 -24.05 21.05 25.89
C ASP A 116 -25.49 20.68 26.31
N VAL A 117 -26.47 20.85 25.41
CA VAL A 117 -27.90 20.71 25.71
C VAL A 117 -28.35 19.26 25.59
N ASP A 118 -27.81 18.54 24.61
CA ASP A 118 -28.17 17.15 24.31
C ASP A 118 -27.00 16.22 24.66
N ASN A 119 -27.22 15.29 25.59
CA ASN A 119 -26.28 14.20 25.87
C ASN A 119 -26.30 13.10 24.80
N LEU A 120 -27.21 13.20 23.83
CA LEU A 120 -27.34 12.25 22.73
C LEU A 120 -26.32 12.62 21.64
N GLU A 121 -25.34 11.76 21.47
CA GLU A 121 -24.36 11.86 20.40
C GLU A 121 -24.97 11.42 19.07
N GLN A 122 -24.91 12.28 18.06
CA GLN A 122 -25.44 12.00 16.72
C GLN A 122 -24.30 11.80 15.73
N VAL A 123 -24.38 10.77 14.90
CA VAL A 123 -23.47 10.59 13.76
C VAL A 123 -23.73 11.72 12.78
N VAL A 124 -22.70 12.50 12.43
CA VAL A 124 -22.80 13.62 11.48
C VAL A 124 -22.04 13.39 10.20
N ASP A 125 -21.00 12.55 10.22
CA ASP A 125 -20.23 12.21 9.03
C ASP A 125 -19.49 10.87 9.23
N GLY A 126 -19.02 10.30 8.13
CA GLY A 126 -18.11 9.17 8.11
C GLY A 126 -17.53 8.98 6.72
N ASP A 127 -16.32 8.42 6.63
CA ASP A 127 -15.70 8.00 5.36
C ASP A 127 -14.61 6.94 5.58
N LEU A 128 -14.02 6.48 4.48
CA LEU A 128 -12.72 5.82 4.51
C LEU A 128 -11.61 6.87 4.52
N PHE A 129 -10.70 6.75 5.49
CA PHE A 129 -9.54 7.60 5.60
C PHE A 129 -8.25 6.80 5.57
N GLU A 130 -7.20 7.43 5.04
CA GLU A 130 -5.85 6.90 5.03
C GLU A 130 -4.99 7.69 6.02
N PHE A 131 -4.35 6.94 6.92
CA PHE A 131 -3.30 7.44 7.79
C PHE A 131 -2.00 6.76 7.41
N GLY A 132 -0.89 7.47 7.54
CA GLY A 132 0.42 6.90 7.30
C GLY A 132 1.52 7.89 7.60
N ARG A 133 2.75 7.37 7.71
CA ARG A 133 3.94 8.18 8.01
C ARG A 133 4.13 9.36 7.05
N HIS A 134 3.76 9.15 5.79
CA HIS A 134 3.93 10.12 4.70
C HIS A 134 2.59 10.74 4.25
N CYS A 135 1.51 10.50 5.01
CA CYS A 135 0.18 11.05 4.72
C CYS A 135 -0.01 12.38 5.48
N PRO A 136 -0.63 13.39 4.86
CA PRO A 136 -0.98 14.61 5.57
C PRO A 136 -2.09 14.35 6.63
N PRO A 137 -2.24 15.23 7.63
CA PRO A 137 -3.25 15.09 8.68
C PRO A 137 -4.66 15.36 8.14
N ILE A 138 -5.66 14.66 8.70
CA ILE A 138 -7.07 14.97 8.47
C ILE A 138 -7.42 16.28 9.18
N ARG A 139 -7.96 17.24 8.44
CA ARG A 139 -8.39 18.55 8.95
C ARG A 139 -9.89 18.50 9.23
N LEU A 140 -10.27 18.63 10.50
CA LEU A 140 -11.64 18.77 10.95
C LEU A 140 -11.95 20.26 11.12
N GLN A 141 -12.87 20.80 10.34
CA GLN A 141 -13.36 22.17 10.47
C GLN A 141 -14.69 22.19 11.23
N LEU A 142 -14.66 22.75 12.42
CA LEU A 142 -15.78 22.93 13.31
C LEU A 142 -16.50 24.23 12.93
N THR A 143 -17.55 24.09 12.14
CA THR A 143 -18.35 25.22 11.66
C THR A 143 -19.46 25.62 12.62
N ASP A 144 -19.91 24.69 13.48
CA ASP A 144 -20.98 24.97 14.45
C ASP A 144 -20.42 25.26 15.85
N PRO A 145 -20.67 26.47 16.41
CA PRO A 145 -20.20 26.84 17.74
C PRO A 145 -20.90 26.10 18.91
N ARG A 146 -21.95 25.31 18.63
CA ARG A 146 -22.68 24.54 19.65
C ARG A 146 -22.02 23.18 19.94
N ILE A 147 -21.09 22.74 19.11
CA ILE A 147 -20.40 21.46 19.26
C ILE A 147 -19.47 21.53 20.47
N ARG A 148 -19.59 20.54 21.36
CA ARG A 148 -18.86 20.46 22.64
C ARG A 148 -18.18 19.14 22.86
N ARG A 149 -18.70 18.08 22.24
CA ARG A 149 -18.14 16.73 22.29
C ARG A 149 -18.07 16.14 20.89
N ILE A 150 -16.96 15.49 20.59
CA ILE A 150 -16.75 14.75 19.34
C ILE A 150 -16.23 13.36 19.69
N CYS A 151 -17.01 12.33 19.40
CA CYS A 151 -16.56 10.95 19.48
C CYS A 151 -16.16 10.48 18.07
N ILE A 152 -14.92 9.98 17.96
CA ILE A 152 -14.41 9.38 16.74
C ILE A 152 -14.51 7.87 16.91
N GLU A 153 -15.28 7.22 16.04
CA GLU A 153 -15.36 5.77 16.00
C GLU A 153 -14.56 5.24 14.81
N LEU A 154 -13.72 4.23 15.03
CA LEU A 154 -12.76 3.73 14.04
C LEU A 154 -12.84 2.20 13.88
N ARG A 155 -12.77 1.75 12.63
CA ARG A 155 -12.60 0.35 12.23
C ARG A 155 -11.42 0.25 11.27
N PHE A 156 -10.52 -0.70 11.51
CA PHE A 156 -9.47 -0.97 10.54
C PHE A 156 -10.03 -1.72 9.33
N VAL A 157 -9.68 -1.22 8.14
CA VAL A 157 -9.91 -1.90 6.86
C VAL A 157 -8.60 -2.49 6.35
N GLU A 158 -7.48 -1.80 6.59
CA GLU A 158 -6.14 -2.30 6.28
C GLU A 158 -5.14 -1.78 7.31
N LYS A 159 -4.19 -2.64 7.67
CA LYS A 159 -3.01 -2.32 8.47
C LYS A 159 -1.73 -2.72 7.73
N MET A 160 -0.83 -1.77 7.59
CA MET A 160 0.52 -2.00 7.12
C MET A 160 1.49 -1.55 8.22
N HIS A 161 2.31 -2.49 8.65
CA HIS A 161 3.47 -2.28 9.54
C HIS A 161 4.68 -2.90 8.88
N ASP A 162 5.69 -2.09 8.59
CA ASP A 162 6.95 -2.55 8.04
C ASP A 162 8.11 -1.94 8.82
N PHE A 163 8.65 -2.73 9.75
CA PHE A 163 9.82 -2.36 10.51
C PHE A 163 11.03 -2.39 9.59
N LEU A 164 11.67 -1.23 9.44
CA LEU A 164 12.85 -1.09 8.61
C LEU A 164 14.01 -1.92 9.20
N PRO A 165 14.80 -2.58 8.35
CA PRO A 165 15.90 -3.41 8.79
C PRO A 165 16.91 -2.59 9.59
N LYS A 166 17.36 -3.16 10.72
CA LYS A 166 18.43 -2.57 11.54
C LYS A 166 19.83 -2.82 10.97
N PHE A 167 19.93 -3.66 9.93
CA PHE A 167 21.18 -4.07 9.29
C PHE A 167 22.15 -4.76 10.26
N ASP A 168 21.63 -5.71 11.05
CA ASP A 168 22.37 -6.56 11.99
C ASP A 168 22.64 -7.98 11.43
N ASP A 169 21.98 -8.35 10.33
CA ASP A 169 22.20 -9.60 9.60
C ASP A 169 22.83 -9.35 8.21
N GLY A 170 23.70 -10.26 7.79
CA GLY A 170 24.52 -10.09 6.59
C GLY A 170 25.78 -10.95 6.57
N ASP A 171 26.49 -10.94 5.45
CA ASP A 171 27.75 -11.67 5.25
C ASP A 171 28.99 -10.77 5.20
N ILE A 172 28.83 -9.44 5.16
CA ILE A 172 29.93 -8.46 5.27
C ILE A 172 29.55 -7.30 6.19
N PHE A 173 30.55 -6.57 6.68
CA PHE A 173 30.39 -5.34 7.45
C PHE A 173 30.83 -4.13 6.62
N LEU A 174 29.96 -3.14 6.49
CA LEU A 174 30.28 -1.84 5.91
C LEU A 174 30.63 -0.87 7.04
N LYS A 175 31.87 -0.38 7.06
CA LYS A 175 32.39 0.54 8.06
C LYS A 175 32.33 1.98 7.56
N PHE A 176 31.47 2.78 8.18
CA PHE A 176 31.36 4.22 7.99
C PHE A 176 32.08 4.96 9.13
N ASN A 177 32.27 6.27 8.96
CA ASN A 177 32.85 7.13 10.00
C ASN A 177 32.00 7.18 11.27
N ASP A 178 30.68 7.13 11.11
CA ASP A 178 29.65 7.26 12.15
C ASP A 178 29.05 5.92 12.61
N GLY A 179 29.37 4.79 11.97
CA GLY A 179 28.79 3.50 12.35
C GLY A 179 29.26 2.29 11.55
N ILE A 180 28.59 1.15 11.75
CA ILE A 180 28.80 -0.10 11.01
C ILE A 180 27.43 -0.66 10.65
N LEU A 181 27.28 -1.12 9.41
CA LEU A 181 26.11 -1.87 8.95
C LEU A 181 26.52 -3.27 8.53
N LYS A 182 25.73 -4.28 8.89
CA LYS A 182 25.88 -5.65 8.39
C LYS A 182 24.90 -5.87 7.24
N VAL A 183 25.39 -6.37 6.11
CA VAL A 183 24.59 -6.50 4.88
C VAL A 183 24.97 -7.75 4.09
N HIS A 184 24.10 -8.16 3.17
CA HIS A 184 24.38 -9.21 2.19
C HIS A 184 25.06 -8.63 0.94
N LYS A 185 26.33 -8.95 0.70
CA LYS A 185 27.10 -8.45 -0.45
C LYS A 185 26.48 -8.83 -1.80
N ALA A 186 25.93 -10.04 -1.90
CA ALA A 186 25.29 -10.54 -3.11
C ALA A 186 24.08 -9.68 -3.51
N LEU A 187 23.37 -9.13 -2.54
CA LEU A 187 22.25 -8.24 -2.78
C LEU A 187 22.71 -6.87 -3.29
N LEU A 188 23.78 -6.31 -2.71
CA LEU A 188 24.37 -5.07 -3.21
C LEU A 188 24.88 -5.23 -4.65
N ALA A 189 25.57 -6.33 -4.91
CA ALA A 189 26.08 -6.67 -6.25
C ALA A 189 24.97 -6.76 -7.30
N LEU A 190 23.77 -7.22 -6.92
CA LEU A 190 22.63 -7.31 -7.82
C LEU A 190 22.12 -5.94 -8.28
N HIS A 191 22.23 -4.92 -7.43
CA HIS A 191 21.70 -3.57 -7.72
C HIS A 191 22.76 -2.58 -8.21
N SER A 192 24.05 -2.92 -8.09
CA SER A 192 25.17 -2.08 -8.50
C SER A 192 26.34 -2.91 -8.99
N ASN A 193 26.66 -2.76 -10.29
CA ASN A 193 27.84 -3.37 -10.91
C ASN A 193 29.14 -2.87 -10.24
N TYR A 194 29.16 -1.60 -9.83
CA TYR A 194 30.27 -1.02 -9.08
C TYR A 194 30.51 -1.76 -7.76
N MET A 195 29.44 -2.04 -6.99
CA MET A 195 29.53 -2.82 -5.76
C MET A 195 29.88 -4.28 -6.03
N ALA A 196 29.36 -4.87 -7.11
CA ALA A 196 29.70 -6.23 -7.50
C ALA A 196 31.21 -6.40 -7.70
N MET A 197 31.84 -5.49 -8.46
CA MET A 197 33.28 -5.50 -8.70
C MET A 197 34.10 -5.27 -7.42
N THR A 198 33.63 -4.36 -6.56
CA THR A 198 34.32 -4.02 -5.31
C THR A 198 34.26 -5.16 -4.29
N LEU A 199 33.15 -5.91 -4.25
CA LEU A 199 32.86 -6.90 -3.21
C LEU A 199 33.09 -8.35 -3.65
N ILE A 200 33.51 -8.59 -4.90
CA ILE A 200 33.66 -9.95 -5.46
C ILE A 200 34.58 -10.84 -4.60
N ASN A 201 35.70 -10.28 -4.12
CA ASN A 201 36.70 -11.00 -3.34
C ASN A 201 36.48 -10.93 -1.81
N ALA A 202 35.49 -10.15 -1.35
CA ALA A 202 35.21 -10.02 0.08
C ALA A 202 34.76 -11.37 0.66
N LYS A 203 35.38 -11.82 1.74
CA LYS A 203 35.01 -13.04 2.46
C LYS A 203 33.91 -12.74 3.47
N LYS A 204 33.33 -13.81 4.01
CA LYS A 204 32.35 -13.70 5.08
C LYS A 204 32.97 -12.99 6.29
N ASP A 205 32.22 -12.05 6.85
CA ASP A 205 32.58 -11.22 8.00
C ASP A 205 33.75 -10.23 7.73
N ASP A 206 34.11 -10.00 6.46
CA ASP A 206 35.06 -8.95 6.08
C ASP A 206 34.50 -7.54 6.36
N ILE A 207 35.40 -6.61 6.68
CA ILE A 207 35.10 -5.20 6.92
C ILE A 207 35.50 -4.40 5.68
N ILE A 208 34.52 -3.74 5.06
CA ILE A 208 34.69 -2.87 3.91
C ILE A 208 34.57 -1.41 4.36
N TYR A 209 35.63 -0.63 4.18
CA TYR A 209 35.65 0.78 4.55
C TYR A 209 34.93 1.61 3.49
N MET A 210 33.99 2.44 3.94
CA MET A 210 33.13 3.27 3.10
C MET A 210 33.59 4.74 3.07
N ASP A 211 34.78 5.02 3.59
CA ASP A 211 35.44 6.33 3.61
C ASP A 211 34.53 7.49 4.06
N GLU A 212 34.35 8.51 3.22
CA GLU A 212 33.58 9.74 3.51
C GLU A 212 32.06 9.58 3.35
N ALA A 213 31.57 8.38 3.03
CA ALA A 213 30.13 8.16 2.85
C ALA A 213 29.36 8.34 4.16
N ASN A 214 28.18 8.95 4.07
CA ASN A 214 27.26 9.09 5.18
C ASN A 214 26.44 7.80 5.35
N MET A 215 26.44 7.22 6.56
CA MET A 215 25.71 5.97 6.83
C MET A 215 24.20 6.11 6.65
N GLU A 216 23.61 7.22 7.10
CA GLU A 216 22.15 7.43 6.98
C GLU A 216 21.72 7.59 5.52
N ASP A 217 22.52 8.29 4.72
CA ASP A 217 22.26 8.40 3.27
C ASP A 217 22.36 7.01 2.61
N PHE A 218 23.34 6.19 3.01
CA PHE A 218 23.47 4.81 2.51
C PHE A 218 22.32 3.90 2.94
N LYS A 219 21.78 4.06 4.16
CA LYS A 219 20.59 3.33 4.62
C LYS A 219 19.38 3.57 3.72
N GLU A 220 19.18 4.78 3.21
CA GLU A 220 18.10 5.07 2.26
C GLU A 220 18.19 4.19 1.02
N MET A 221 19.41 4.02 0.47
CA MET A 221 19.65 3.12 -0.65
C MET A 221 19.33 1.67 -0.27
N LEU A 222 19.79 1.22 0.90
CA LEU A 222 19.52 -0.12 1.40
C LEU A 222 18.03 -0.39 1.57
N TYR A 223 17.25 0.58 2.05
CA TYR A 223 15.79 0.41 2.18
C TYR A 223 15.09 0.20 0.83
N GLN A 224 15.64 0.71 -0.27
CA GLN A 224 15.13 0.44 -1.63
C GLN A 224 15.59 -0.90 -2.20
N ILE A 225 16.71 -1.44 -1.70
CA ILE A 225 17.25 -2.75 -2.09
C ILE A 225 16.55 -3.88 -1.34
N TYR A 226 16.36 -3.71 -0.03
CA TYR A 226 15.64 -4.66 0.82
C TYR A 226 14.13 -4.57 0.51
N PRO A 227 13.35 -5.64 0.73
CA PRO A 227 11.91 -5.69 0.44
C PRO A 227 11.10 -4.91 1.47
N THR A 228 11.41 -3.63 1.64
CA THR A 228 10.67 -2.70 2.49
C THR A 228 9.56 -2.01 1.71
N THR A 229 8.60 -1.43 2.42
CA THR A 229 7.57 -0.56 1.86
C THR A 229 7.98 0.91 1.87
N ARG A 230 9.24 1.23 2.18
CA ARG A 230 9.72 2.62 2.24
C ARG A 230 9.57 3.28 0.87
N PRO A 231 8.79 4.36 0.75
CA PRO A 231 8.52 4.95 -0.55
C PRO A 231 9.77 5.64 -1.10
N ILE A 232 9.92 5.62 -2.42
CA ILE A 232 11.13 6.14 -3.09
C ILE A 232 11.35 7.65 -2.87
N ASN A 233 10.31 8.38 -2.49
CA ASN A 233 10.36 9.81 -2.20
C ASN A 233 10.53 10.14 -0.70
N ALA A 234 10.65 9.15 0.19
CA ALA A 234 10.83 9.38 1.63
C ALA A 234 11.99 10.34 1.92
N ASN A 235 13.10 10.16 1.19
CA ASN A 235 14.29 11.00 1.29
C ASN A 235 14.95 11.22 -0.07
N PHE A 236 14.16 11.77 -1.00
CA PHE A 236 14.48 11.78 -2.43
C PHE A 236 15.87 12.35 -2.76
N GLU A 237 16.27 13.46 -2.13
CA GLU A 237 17.56 14.10 -2.40
C GLU A 237 18.74 13.23 -1.96
N LYS A 238 18.71 12.72 -0.72
CA LYS A 238 19.77 11.88 -0.17
C LYS A 238 19.88 10.56 -0.93
N LEU A 239 18.74 9.93 -1.21
CA LEU A 239 18.67 8.69 -1.99
C LEU A 239 19.23 8.89 -3.41
N SER A 240 18.93 10.02 -4.06
CA SER A 240 19.49 10.32 -5.39
C SER A 240 21.00 10.45 -5.36
N LYS A 241 21.55 11.21 -4.40
CA LYS A 241 23.00 11.41 -4.26
C LYS A 241 23.74 10.09 -4.07
N VAL A 242 23.27 9.26 -3.14
CA VAL A 242 23.93 7.99 -2.82
C VAL A 242 23.78 6.96 -3.95
N ALA A 243 22.61 6.90 -4.61
CA ALA A 243 22.38 5.97 -5.71
C ALA A 243 23.30 6.29 -6.89
N VAL A 244 23.49 7.57 -7.20
CA VAL A 244 24.45 8.02 -8.24
C VAL A 244 25.89 7.73 -7.81
N GLN A 245 26.27 8.04 -6.57
CA GLN A 245 27.62 7.80 -6.05
C GLN A 245 28.04 6.33 -6.19
N TYR A 246 27.12 5.40 -5.91
CA TYR A 246 27.38 3.96 -5.95
C TYR A 246 26.87 3.27 -7.22
N GLN A 247 26.49 4.04 -8.25
CA GLN A 247 26.03 3.52 -9.53
C GLN A 247 24.93 2.45 -9.40
N ALA A 248 23.94 2.70 -8.53
CA ALA A 248 22.80 1.82 -8.33
C ALA A 248 21.76 2.01 -9.43
N GLU A 249 22.07 1.53 -10.64
CA GLU A 249 21.37 1.79 -11.90
C GLU A 249 19.85 1.62 -11.80
N ALA A 250 19.37 0.51 -11.22
CA ALA A 250 17.94 0.23 -11.06
C ALA A 250 17.22 1.26 -10.17
N ILE A 251 17.89 1.74 -9.12
CA ILE A 251 17.33 2.75 -8.21
C ILE A 251 17.32 4.10 -8.92
N ILE A 252 18.38 4.44 -9.66
CA ILE A 252 18.46 5.68 -10.45
C ILE A 252 17.33 5.73 -11.49
N GLU A 253 17.02 4.61 -12.17
CA GLU A 253 15.89 4.54 -13.11
C GLU A 253 14.53 4.73 -12.42
N ASN A 254 14.32 4.08 -11.26
CA ASN A 254 13.09 4.24 -10.50
C ASN A 254 12.93 5.68 -9.99
N LEU A 255 13.99 6.31 -9.49
CA LEU A 255 14.03 7.71 -9.08
C LEU A 255 13.69 8.64 -10.25
N SER A 256 14.29 8.37 -11.41
CA SER A 256 14.06 9.14 -12.63
C SER A 256 12.61 9.05 -13.09
N SER A 257 12.04 7.85 -13.10
CA SER A 257 10.63 7.62 -13.45
C SER A 257 9.69 8.33 -12.48
N PHE A 258 9.91 8.16 -11.17
CA PHE A 258 9.12 8.84 -10.14
C PHE A 258 9.19 10.36 -10.26
N PHE A 259 10.38 10.91 -10.52
CA PHE A 259 10.60 12.34 -10.68
C PHE A 259 9.83 12.93 -11.86
N ILE A 260 9.82 12.22 -12.99
CA ILE A 260 9.13 12.66 -14.20
C ILE A 260 7.61 12.69 -13.96
N ASP A 261 7.07 11.60 -13.41
CA ASP A 261 5.62 11.37 -13.28
C ASP A 261 4.96 12.25 -12.21
N ASN A 262 5.63 12.52 -11.09
CA ASN A 262 5.02 13.20 -9.94
C ASN A 262 5.33 14.70 -9.86
N ASN A 263 6.35 15.19 -10.57
CA ASN A 263 6.71 16.60 -10.53
C ASN A 263 5.76 17.42 -11.41
N LYS A 264 5.07 18.41 -10.83
CA LYS A 264 4.12 19.28 -11.55
C LYS A 264 4.77 20.53 -12.18
N LYS A 265 6.09 20.69 -12.05
CA LYS A 265 6.84 21.82 -12.61
C LYS A 265 6.91 21.79 -14.14
N PHE A 266 7.21 22.95 -14.73
CA PHE A 266 7.53 23.06 -16.15
C PHE A 266 8.80 22.28 -16.50
N ILE A 267 8.92 21.88 -17.76
CA ILE A 267 10.01 21.00 -18.22
C ILE A 267 11.40 21.59 -17.98
N GLU A 268 11.55 22.90 -18.16
CA GLU A 268 12.81 23.62 -17.97
C GLU A 268 13.32 23.47 -16.53
N GLN A 269 12.40 23.61 -15.57
CA GLN A 269 12.66 23.45 -14.15
C GLN A 269 12.90 21.98 -13.79
N LYS A 270 12.16 21.04 -14.40
CA LYS A 270 12.38 19.61 -14.19
C LYS A 270 13.79 19.20 -14.63
N ILE A 271 14.26 19.66 -15.79
CA ILE A 271 15.62 19.35 -16.28
C ILE A 271 16.67 19.97 -15.35
N GLY A 272 16.49 21.24 -14.92
CA GLY A 272 17.40 21.88 -13.98
C GLY A 272 17.49 21.16 -12.62
N ASP A 273 16.35 20.71 -12.09
CA ASP A 273 16.29 19.91 -10.87
C ASP A 273 16.94 18.52 -11.05
N ALA A 274 16.69 17.84 -12.17
CA ALA A 274 17.30 16.55 -12.49
C ALA A 274 18.82 16.65 -12.65
N ALA A 275 19.29 17.72 -13.30
CA ALA A 275 20.71 18.07 -13.43
C ALA A 275 21.37 18.28 -12.06
N ARG A 276 20.73 19.05 -11.17
CA ARG A 276 21.22 19.25 -9.80
C ARG A 276 21.35 17.94 -9.01
N LEU A 277 20.48 16.98 -9.27
CA LEU A 277 20.49 15.66 -8.62
C LEU A 277 21.33 14.61 -9.36
N ASN A 278 21.98 14.97 -10.48
CA ASN A 278 22.72 14.08 -11.37
C ASN A 278 21.89 12.88 -11.87
N LEU A 279 20.58 13.05 -12.00
CA LEU A 279 19.67 12.02 -12.54
C LEU A 279 19.69 12.07 -14.08
N GLN A 280 20.79 11.64 -14.67
CA GLN A 280 20.98 11.61 -16.13
C GLN A 280 19.82 10.91 -16.87
N PRO A 281 19.32 9.72 -16.45
CA PRO A 281 18.20 9.09 -17.15
C PRO A 281 16.92 9.94 -17.17
N ALA A 282 16.69 10.77 -16.14
CA ALA A 282 15.56 11.69 -16.12
C ALA A 282 15.72 12.83 -17.15
N ILE A 283 16.91 13.41 -17.26
CA ILE A 283 17.24 14.44 -18.25
C ILE A 283 17.04 13.90 -19.66
N GLU A 284 17.63 12.74 -19.94
CA GLU A 284 17.54 12.07 -21.23
C GLU A 284 16.08 11.80 -21.60
N ARG A 285 15.26 11.29 -20.68
CA ARG A 285 13.85 11.01 -20.95
C ARG A 285 13.04 12.29 -21.19
N LEU A 286 13.22 13.32 -20.36
CA LEU A 286 12.51 14.60 -20.51
C LEU A 286 12.84 15.28 -21.85
N VAL A 287 14.13 15.32 -22.22
CA VAL A 287 14.57 15.92 -23.48
C VAL A 287 14.09 15.10 -24.68
N TYR A 288 14.16 13.77 -24.59
CA TYR A 288 13.67 12.89 -25.65
C TYR A 288 12.18 13.08 -25.91
N ASP A 289 11.35 13.04 -24.85
CA ASP A 289 9.90 13.24 -24.98
C ASP A 289 9.57 14.65 -25.49
N ALA A 290 10.29 15.68 -25.03
CA ALA A 290 10.10 17.05 -25.50
C ALA A 290 10.45 17.27 -26.98
N GLU A 291 11.49 16.60 -27.48
CA GLU A 291 11.85 16.64 -28.90
C GLU A 291 10.81 15.88 -29.74
N GLN A 292 10.33 14.71 -29.28
CA GLN A 292 9.27 13.95 -29.96
C GLN A 292 7.95 14.74 -30.05
N ASP A 293 7.61 15.51 -29.01
CA ASP A 293 6.38 16.33 -28.96
C ASP A 293 6.56 17.71 -29.63
N GLY A 294 7.76 18.04 -30.13
CA GLY A 294 8.10 19.34 -30.72
C GLY A 294 8.19 20.51 -29.72
N LEU A 295 8.03 20.23 -28.42
CA LEU A 295 8.17 21.20 -27.34
C LEU A 295 9.61 21.74 -27.27
N TRP A 296 10.60 20.87 -27.46
CA TRP A 296 12.02 21.25 -27.43
C TRP A 296 12.36 22.29 -28.50
N ALA A 297 11.97 22.04 -29.75
CA ALA A 297 12.12 22.99 -30.83
C ALA A 297 11.41 24.32 -30.51
N LYS A 298 10.18 24.29 -29.98
CA LYS A 298 9.45 25.50 -29.58
C LYS A 298 10.20 26.31 -28.53
N MET A 299 10.77 25.66 -27.51
CA MET A 299 11.56 26.31 -26.47
C MET A 299 12.77 27.04 -27.07
N ILE A 300 13.55 26.39 -27.94
CA ILE A 300 14.69 27.01 -28.62
C ILE A 300 14.25 28.24 -29.43
N HIS A 301 13.15 28.15 -30.18
CA HIS A 301 12.63 29.28 -30.97
C HIS A 301 12.19 30.47 -30.10
N THR A 302 11.76 30.22 -28.85
CA THR A 302 11.43 31.29 -27.89
C THR A 302 12.66 31.92 -27.22
N GLY A 303 13.88 31.50 -27.59
CA GLY A 303 15.13 32.04 -27.06
C GLY A 303 15.74 31.24 -25.90
N PHE A 304 15.19 30.06 -25.59
CA PHE A 304 15.76 29.19 -24.56
C PHE A 304 17.15 28.68 -25.00
N ASN A 305 18.16 28.86 -24.13
CA ASN A 305 19.53 28.40 -24.39
C ASN A 305 19.95 27.33 -23.38
N PRO A 306 19.78 26.03 -23.70
CA PRO A 306 20.07 24.94 -22.77
C PRO A 306 21.53 24.89 -22.32
N LYS A 307 22.48 25.36 -23.14
CA LYS A 307 23.90 25.40 -22.79
C LYS A 307 24.19 26.43 -21.69
N GLN A 308 23.47 27.56 -21.70
CA GLN A 308 23.59 28.58 -20.66
C GLN A 308 22.86 28.16 -19.38
N GLU A 309 21.68 27.56 -19.50
CA GLU A 309 20.84 27.19 -18.36
C GLU A 309 21.38 25.97 -17.59
N TYR A 310 21.93 24.96 -18.28
CA TYR A 310 22.36 23.71 -17.66
C TYR A 310 23.88 23.49 -17.67
N GLY A 311 24.62 24.36 -18.36
CA GLY A 311 26.08 24.26 -18.51
C GLY A 311 26.53 23.34 -19.64
N SER A 312 27.77 23.55 -20.11
CA SER A 312 28.32 22.87 -21.28
C SER A 312 28.39 21.35 -21.14
N LEU A 313 28.72 20.82 -19.96
CA LEU A 313 28.90 19.38 -19.76
C LEU A 313 27.57 18.62 -19.97
N ILE A 314 26.50 19.03 -19.29
CA ILE A 314 25.18 18.42 -19.45
C ILE A 314 24.67 18.59 -20.88
N TYR A 315 24.86 19.78 -21.45
CA TYR A 315 24.41 20.06 -22.80
C TYR A 315 25.13 19.19 -23.86
N ASP A 316 26.46 19.14 -23.81
CA ASP A 316 27.28 18.48 -24.83
C ASP A 316 27.26 16.93 -24.65
N GLU A 317 27.23 16.41 -23.42
CA GLU A 317 27.33 14.97 -23.14
C GLU A 317 25.97 14.25 -23.04
N ILE A 318 24.90 14.94 -22.65
CA ILE A 318 23.60 14.31 -22.38
C ILE A 318 22.52 14.83 -23.34
N ILE A 319 22.32 16.15 -23.37
CA ILE A 319 21.20 16.76 -24.12
C ILE A 319 21.39 16.59 -25.62
N LEU A 320 22.53 17.01 -26.17
CA LEU A 320 22.80 16.93 -27.61
C LEU A 320 22.69 15.51 -28.17
N PRO A 321 23.33 14.48 -27.57
CA PRO A 321 23.16 13.10 -28.03
C PRO A 321 21.71 12.61 -27.96
N THR A 322 20.97 13.03 -26.93
CA THR A 322 19.56 12.66 -26.76
C THR A 322 18.67 13.27 -27.83
N VAL A 323 18.84 14.57 -28.11
CA VAL A 323 18.12 15.27 -29.19
C VAL A 323 18.46 14.61 -30.54
N ALA A 324 19.74 14.39 -30.83
CA ALA A 324 20.16 13.73 -32.06
C ALA A 324 19.54 12.32 -32.20
N LYS A 325 19.50 11.55 -31.12
CA LYS A 325 18.84 10.23 -31.10
C LYS A 325 17.33 10.33 -31.33
N ALA A 326 16.66 11.31 -30.72
CA ALA A 326 15.24 11.57 -30.91
C ALA A 326 14.93 11.97 -32.36
N SER A 327 15.69 12.91 -32.93
CA SER A 327 15.50 13.35 -34.33
C SER A 327 15.83 12.25 -35.34
N LEU A 328 16.90 11.46 -35.11
CA LEU A 328 17.23 10.31 -35.97
C LEU A 328 16.18 9.19 -35.90
N LEU A 329 15.61 8.93 -34.72
CA LEU A 329 14.51 7.96 -34.57
C LEU A 329 13.23 8.50 -35.23
N PHE A 330 12.97 9.81 -35.14
CA PHE A 330 11.90 10.45 -35.90
C PHE A 330 12.08 10.26 -37.40
N GLU A 331 13.29 10.46 -37.96
CA GLU A 331 13.57 10.25 -39.38
C GLU A 331 13.48 8.76 -39.81
N LYS A 332 14.05 7.84 -39.02
CA LYS A 332 13.95 6.39 -39.31
C LYS A 332 12.51 5.91 -39.25
N ASN A 333 11.75 6.37 -38.25
CA ASN A 333 10.33 6.06 -38.14
C ASN A 333 9.54 6.76 -39.24
N PHE A 334 9.91 7.96 -39.69
CA PHE A 334 9.28 8.64 -40.83
C PHE A 334 9.49 7.88 -42.15
N ILE A 335 10.70 7.33 -42.38
CA ILE A 335 10.98 6.45 -43.53
C ILE A 335 10.17 5.15 -43.44
N PHE A 336 10.04 4.56 -42.24
CA PHE A 336 9.17 3.39 -42.03
C PHE A 336 7.68 3.75 -42.13
N TYR A 337 7.29 4.97 -41.75
CA TYR A 337 5.92 5.53 -41.76
C TYR A 337 5.39 5.78 -43.17
N LEU A 338 6.26 6.13 -44.13
CA LEU A 338 5.92 6.09 -45.56
C LEU A 338 5.52 4.67 -46.02
N SER A 339 5.89 3.62 -45.28
CA SER A 339 5.52 2.23 -45.57
C SER A 339 4.42 1.64 -44.66
N ALA A 340 4.15 2.23 -43.48
CA ALA A 340 3.19 1.70 -42.52
C ALA A 340 2.46 2.83 -41.75
N LYS A 341 1.14 2.91 -41.92
CA LYS A 341 0.25 3.78 -41.13
C LYS A 341 0.30 3.38 -39.66
N LEU A 342 1.08 4.06 -38.81
CA LEU A 342 0.93 4.26 -37.35
C LEU A 342 2.28 4.69 -36.78
N ASN A 343 2.39 5.91 -36.25
CA ASN A 343 3.45 6.27 -35.30
C ASN A 343 3.11 5.62 -33.96
N PRO A 344 3.89 4.67 -33.40
CA PRO A 344 3.91 4.52 -31.96
C PRO A 344 4.73 5.68 -31.41
N ILE A 345 4.05 6.75 -30.98
CA ILE A 345 4.59 7.63 -29.94
C ILE A 345 5.02 6.72 -28.79
N GLY A 346 6.24 6.90 -28.27
CA GLY A 346 6.70 6.19 -27.07
C GLY A 346 7.65 5.02 -27.29
N VAL A 347 8.47 5.01 -28.35
CA VAL A 347 9.65 4.10 -28.39
C VAL A 347 10.51 4.40 -27.15
N PRO A 348 10.72 3.44 -26.23
CA PRO A 348 11.46 3.69 -25.01
C PRO A 348 12.92 4.01 -25.32
N LEU A 349 13.43 5.08 -24.70
CA LEU A 349 14.80 5.55 -24.93
C LEU A 349 15.87 4.52 -24.54
N LYS A 350 15.60 3.68 -23.52
CA LYS A 350 16.49 2.64 -23.00
C LYS A 350 15.77 1.30 -22.86
N THR A 351 16.54 0.22 -23.02
CA THR A 351 16.17 -1.12 -22.56
C THR A 351 16.18 -1.16 -21.03
N LYS A 352 15.35 -2.04 -20.44
CA LYS A 352 15.27 -2.22 -18.98
C LYS A 352 16.64 -2.59 -18.40
N VAL A 353 16.98 -2.06 -17.21
CA VAL A 353 18.25 -2.35 -16.50
C VAL A 353 18.46 -3.85 -16.23
N PHE A 354 17.41 -4.58 -15.88
CA PHE A 354 17.52 -6.03 -15.70
C PHE A 354 17.14 -6.75 -17.00
N GLU A 355 18.04 -7.60 -17.47
CA GLU A 355 17.74 -8.59 -18.50
C GLU A 355 16.75 -9.64 -17.98
N LYS A 356 16.09 -10.36 -18.89
CA LYS A 356 15.17 -11.44 -18.52
C LYS A 356 15.96 -12.60 -17.90
N ILE A 357 15.75 -12.84 -16.62
CA ILE A 357 16.41 -13.89 -15.83
C ILE A 357 15.78 -15.24 -16.15
N THR A 358 16.60 -16.28 -16.26
CA THR A 358 16.15 -17.65 -16.56
C THR A 358 16.43 -18.64 -15.42
N PHE A 359 17.29 -18.25 -14.47
CA PHE A 359 17.76 -19.01 -13.32
C PHE A 359 18.43 -20.35 -13.65
N ARG A 360 18.65 -20.67 -14.92
CA ARG A 360 19.15 -21.98 -15.38
C ARG A 360 20.23 -21.87 -16.44
N SER A 361 20.61 -20.64 -16.79
CA SER A 361 21.67 -20.40 -17.75
C SER A 361 23.04 -20.75 -17.15
N LYS A 362 23.98 -21.05 -18.05
CA LYS A 362 25.37 -21.28 -17.65
C LYS A 362 25.98 -20.03 -16.99
N ALA A 363 25.67 -18.84 -17.49
CA ALA A 363 26.14 -17.58 -16.91
C ALA A 363 25.69 -17.41 -15.46
N GLU A 364 24.43 -17.69 -15.15
CA GLU A 364 23.91 -17.62 -13.77
C GLU A 364 24.56 -18.67 -12.85
N SER A 365 24.95 -19.83 -13.39
CA SER A 365 25.66 -20.87 -12.64
C SER A 365 27.12 -20.53 -12.31
N GLU A 366 27.74 -19.70 -13.16
CA GLU A 366 29.14 -19.25 -13.00
C GLU A 366 29.24 -17.95 -12.18
N ASP A 367 28.11 -17.28 -11.94
CA ASP A 367 28.05 -16.08 -11.10
C ASP A 367 28.36 -16.40 -9.62
N PRO A 368 29.42 -15.81 -9.02
CA PRO A 368 29.82 -16.06 -7.65
C PRO A 368 28.79 -15.62 -6.60
N PHE A 369 27.86 -14.74 -6.95
CA PHE A 369 26.81 -14.25 -6.05
C PHE A 369 25.58 -15.18 -6.01
N ASN A 370 25.50 -16.16 -6.91
CA ASN A 370 24.41 -17.12 -6.97
C ASN A 370 24.70 -18.40 -6.18
N ILE A 371 23.64 -19.09 -5.79
CA ILE A 371 23.66 -20.41 -5.15
C ILE A 371 22.65 -21.33 -5.84
N PRO A 372 22.96 -22.62 -6.01
CA PRO A 372 22.00 -23.59 -6.48
C PRO A 372 20.89 -23.82 -5.45
N LEU A 373 19.64 -23.64 -5.89
CA LEU A 373 18.40 -23.99 -5.23
C LEU A 373 17.72 -25.14 -6.00
N PHE A 374 17.61 -26.30 -5.39
CA PHE A 374 17.02 -27.49 -6.01
C PHE A 374 15.53 -27.61 -5.70
N VAL A 375 14.73 -27.85 -6.75
CA VAL A 375 13.30 -28.17 -6.67
C VAL A 375 13.07 -29.50 -7.37
N GLN A 376 12.73 -30.56 -6.64
CA GLN A 376 12.56 -31.91 -7.19
C GLN A 376 13.75 -32.35 -8.08
N GLY A 377 14.98 -32.02 -7.66
CA GLY A 377 16.21 -32.35 -8.38
C GLY A 377 16.58 -31.39 -9.52
N ILE A 378 15.75 -30.39 -9.84
CA ILE A 378 16.04 -29.38 -10.86
C ILE A 378 16.74 -28.18 -10.20
N PRO A 379 17.95 -27.79 -10.66
CA PRO A 379 18.67 -26.65 -10.10
C PRO A 379 18.16 -25.31 -10.67
N PHE A 380 18.03 -24.33 -9.78
CA PHE A 380 17.88 -22.91 -10.08
C PHE A 380 19.06 -22.15 -9.47
N PHE A 381 19.74 -21.30 -10.21
CA PHE A 381 20.84 -20.48 -9.72
C PHE A 381 20.29 -19.10 -9.33
N VAL A 382 20.30 -18.83 -8.03
CA VAL A 382 19.57 -17.71 -7.42
C VAL A 382 20.52 -16.88 -6.57
N ASN A 383 20.34 -15.57 -6.56
CA ASN A 383 21.14 -14.65 -5.76
C ASN A 383 21.00 -14.99 -4.27
N ARG A 384 22.15 -15.21 -3.61
CA ARG A 384 22.21 -15.62 -2.20
C ARG A 384 21.56 -14.59 -1.26
N GLY A 385 21.74 -13.30 -1.56
CA GLY A 385 21.21 -12.21 -0.74
C GLY A 385 19.68 -12.15 -0.78
N ILE A 386 19.08 -12.37 -1.95
CA ILE A 386 17.62 -12.42 -2.10
C ILE A 386 17.02 -13.56 -1.27
N LEU A 387 17.61 -14.75 -1.35
CA LEU A 387 17.11 -15.90 -0.58
C LEU A 387 17.26 -15.69 0.93
N ALA A 388 18.40 -15.17 1.38
CA ALA A 388 18.65 -14.91 2.79
C ALA A 388 17.60 -13.95 3.39
N ILE A 389 17.29 -12.86 2.70
CA ILE A 389 16.30 -11.87 3.14
C ILE A 389 14.87 -12.42 3.11
N ASN A 390 14.56 -13.31 2.18
CA ASN A 390 13.28 -14.02 2.13
C ASN A 390 13.30 -15.30 2.97
N ASN A 391 14.15 -15.36 4.00
CA ASN A 391 14.30 -16.46 4.94
C ASN A 391 14.79 -17.77 4.30
N ASP A 392 16.11 -17.91 4.15
CA ASP A 392 16.71 -19.13 3.61
C ASP A 392 16.80 -20.30 4.62
N LYS A 393 16.38 -20.08 5.88
CA LYS A 393 16.64 -21.01 6.99
C LYS A 393 15.76 -22.26 6.96
N ARG A 394 14.59 -22.20 6.32
CA ARG A 394 13.63 -23.30 6.19
C ARG A 394 13.91 -24.22 4.99
N PHE A 395 14.81 -23.84 4.10
CA PHE A 395 15.27 -24.73 3.04
C PHE A 395 16.14 -25.85 3.60
N GLY A 396 16.07 -27.02 2.96
CA GLY A 396 17.06 -28.07 3.20
C GLY A 396 18.43 -27.61 2.72
N ARG A 397 19.49 -28.15 3.33
CA ARG A 397 20.87 -27.90 2.90
C ARG A 397 21.49 -29.19 2.42
N GLY A 398 22.05 -29.16 1.21
CA GLY A 398 22.88 -30.24 0.69
C GLY A 398 24.33 -30.15 1.16
N ASN A 399 25.15 -31.10 0.73
CA ASN A 399 26.51 -31.26 1.24
C ASN A 399 27.48 -30.15 0.79
N ASN A 400 27.23 -29.51 -0.36
CA ASN A 400 28.06 -28.43 -0.87
C ASN A 400 27.48 -27.05 -0.54
N GLY A 401 26.49 -26.98 0.36
CA GLY A 401 25.80 -25.76 0.75
C GLY A 401 24.64 -25.36 -0.18
N GLU A 402 24.31 -26.17 -1.19
CA GLU A 402 23.12 -26.00 -2.01
C GLU A 402 21.85 -25.99 -1.16
N LEU A 403 20.87 -25.20 -1.58
CA LEU A 403 19.56 -25.12 -0.93
C LEU A 403 18.57 -26.07 -1.61
N ILE A 404 17.65 -26.63 -0.85
CA ILE A 404 16.66 -27.60 -1.32
C ILE A 404 15.28 -27.16 -0.87
N VAL A 405 14.37 -26.94 -1.82
CA VAL A 405 12.97 -26.63 -1.51
C VAL A 405 12.30 -27.83 -0.87
N GLN A 406 11.83 -27.63 0.35
CA GLN A 406 11.03 -28.60 1.08
C GLN A 406 9.58 -28.54 0.59
N ILE A 407 9.07 -29.67 0.12
CA ILE A 407 7.72 -29.82 -0.44
C ILE A 407 6.90 -30.59 0.59
N ASN A 408 5.87 -29.94 1.14
CA ASN A 408 4.93 -30.58 2.07
C ASN A 408 3.63 -30.98 1.34
N ILE A 409 2.79 -31.76 2.02
CA ILE A 409 1.55 -32.30 1.46
C ILE A 409 0.55 -31.18 1.10
N ASP A 410 0.49 -30.10 1.90
CA ASP A 410 -0.42 -28.97 1.63
C ASP A 410 -0.05 -28.26 0.32
N PHE A 411 1.23 -27.94 0.12
CA PHE A 411 1.73 -27.33 -1.10
C PHE A 411 1.52 -28.24 -2.31
N GLU A 412 1.81 -29.53 -2.18
CA GLU A 412 1.60 -30.51 -3.26
C GLU A 412 0.12 -30.59 -3.67
N ASN A 413 -0.80 -30.62 -2.70
CA ASN A 413 -2.23 -30.63 -2.96
C ASN A 413 -2.70 -29.35 -3.68
N GLU A 414 -2.23 -28.18 -3.26
CA GLU A 414 -2.57 -26.91 -3.92
C GLU A 414 -1.97 -26.83 -5.34
N CYS A 415 -0.77 -27.39 -5.57
CA CYS A 415 -0.20 -27.52 -6.91
C CYS A 415 -1.07 -28.40 -7.83
N ILE A 416 -1.52 -29.56 -7.33
CA ILE A 416 -2.37 -30.49 -8.09
C ILE A 416 -3.70 -29.82 -8.45
N LYS A 417 -4.35 -29.14 -7.50
CA LYS A 417 -5.60 -28.40 -7.75
C LYS A 417 -5.43 -27.31 -8.82
N ALA A 418 -4.29 -26.63 -8.84
CA ALA A 418 -3.97 -25.60 -9.82
C ALA A 418 -3.52 -26.15 -11.19
N GLY A 419 -3.28 -27.46 -11.31
CA GLY A 419 -2.70 -28.06 -12.51
C GLY A 419 -1.25 -27.60 -12.77
N LYS A 420 -0.47 -27.39 -11.71
CA LYS A 420 0.90 -26.86 -11.76
C LYS A 420 1.88 -27.80 -11.07
N THR A 421 3.15 -27.72 -11.46
CA THR A 421 4.22 -28.43 -10.75
C THR A 421 4.85 -27.53 -9.68
N PRO A 422 5.45 -28.10 -8.62
CA PRO A 422 6.25 -27.34 -7.66
C PRO A 422 7.34 -26.47 -8.31
N VAL A 423 7.91 -26.96 -9.42
CA VAL A 423 8.93 -26.27 -10.21
C VAL A 423 8.39 -24.99 -10.84
N ASP A 424 7.17 -25.01 -11.39
CA ASP A 424 6.53 -23.84 -11.99
C ASP A 424 6.24 -22.75 -10.96
N VAL A 425 5.77 -23.16 -9.77
CA VAL A 425 5.44 -22.24 -8.68
C VAL A 425 6.71 -21.60 -8.12
N VAL A 426 7.78 -22.37 -7.89
CA VAL A 426 9.06 -21.82 -7.43
C VAL A 426 9.66 -20.89 -8.48
N HIS A 427 9.60 -21.23 -9.77
CA HIS A 427 10.09 -20.33 -10.82
C HIS A 427 9.39 -18.97 -10.79
N ALA A 428 8.06 -18.95 -10.68
CA ALA A 428 7.31 -17.71 -10.60
C ALA A 428 7.54 -16.95 -9.28
N LEU A 429 7.72 -17.67 -8.16
CA LEU A 429 8.14 -17.06 -6.89
C LEU A 429 9.47 -16.31 -7.05
N LEU A 430 10.46 -16.94 -7.69
CA LEU A 430 11.78 -16.34 -7.92
C LEU A 430 11.66 -15.07 -8.79
N LEU A 431 10.88 -15.10 -9.86
CA LEU A 431 10.62 -13.90 -10.69
C LEU A 431 9.96 -12.77 -9.89
N HIS A 432 9.13 -13.10 -8.89
CA HIS A 432 8.45 -12.13 -8.05
C HIS A 432 9.37 -11.47 -7.00
N ILE A 433 10.26 -12.23 -6.36
CA ILE A 433 11.14 -11.70 -5.30
C ILE A 433 12.39 -10.97 -5.84
N TYR A 434 12.67 -11.10 -7.14
CA TYR A 434 13.71 -10.34 -7.81
C TYR A 434 13.31 -8.87 -8.02
N PRO A 435 14.26 -7.95 -8.28
CA PRO A 435 13.99 -6.52 -8.39
C PRO A 435 12.95 -6.14 -9.46
N MET A 436 12.79 -7.00 -10.47
CA MET A 436 11.78 -6.84 -11.53
C MET A 436 10.34 -6.99 -11.02
N LYS A 437 10.15 -7.66 -9.88
CA LYS A 437 8.88 -7.90 -9.21
C LYS A 437 7.79 -8.34 -10.21
N GLU A 438 8.06 -9.44 -10.94
CA GLU A 438 7.07 -9.92 -11.90
C GLU A 438 5.73 -10.19 -11.20
N PRO A 439 4.61 -9.84 -11.84
CA PRO A 439 3.30 -10.06 -11.26
C PRO A 439 3.04 -11.56 -11.11
N ILE A 440 2.54 -11.96 -9.94
CA ILE A 440 2.23 -13.35 -9.65
C ILE A 440 0.98 -13.75 -10.45
N PRO A 441 1.06 -14.80 -11.29
CA PRO A 441 -0.11 -15.37 -11.94
C PRO A 441 -1.13 -15.87 -10.91
N ILE A 442 -2.40 -15.60 -11.16
CA ILE A 442 -3.49 -15.87 -10.20
C ILE A 442 -3.63 -17.36 -9.89
N ASP A 443 -3.47 -18.19 -10.91
CA ASP A 443 -3.57 -19.65 -10.86
C ASP A 443 -2.52 -20.29 -9.94
N ILE A 444 -1.43 -19.58 -9.61
CA ILE A 444 -0.40 -20.07 -8.68
C ILE A 444 -0.44 -19.43 -7.29
N VAL A 445 -1.39 -18.52 -7.02
CA VAL A 445 -1.42 -17.78 -5.75
C VAL A 445 -1.58 -18.72 -4.55
N ARG A 446 -2.50 -19.69 -4.61
CA ARG A 446 -2.72 -20.65 -3.51
C ARG A 446 -1.54 -21.59 -3.26
N PRO A 447 -0.96 -22.26 -4.27
CA PRO A 447 0.23 -23.05 -4.01
C PRO A 447 1.41 -22.19 -3.55
N MET A 448 1.53 -20.95 -4.04
CA MET A 448 2.56 -20.03 -3.54
C MET A 448 2.32 -19.61 -2.08
N LEU A 449 1.08 -19.37 -1.64
CA LEU A 449 0.75 -19.15 -0.23
C LEU A 449 1.17 -20.33 0.64
N ALA A 450 0.81 -21.56 0.24
CA ALA A 450 1.16 -22.76 0.99
C ALA A 450 2.68 -22.92 1.13
N LEU A 451 3.43 -22.69 0.05
CA LEU A 451 4.89 -22.72 0.06
C LEU A 451 5.48 -21.59 0.94
N SER A 452 5.08 -20.35 0.70
CA SER A 452 5.61 -19.18 1.41
C SER A 452 5.29 -19.20 2.90
N HIS A 453 4.13 -19.71 3.28
CA HIS A 453 3.78 -19.93 4.69
C HIS A 453 4.67 -21.02 5.32
N TYR A 454 4.86 -22.15 4.64
CA TYR A 454 5.70 -23.24 5.15
C TYR A 454 7.18 -22.83 5.31
N HIS A 455 7.68 -22.02 4.38
CA HIS A 455 9.05 -21.48 4.41
C HIS A 455 9.16 -20.17 5.20
N ASP A 456 8.09 -19.70 5.83
CA ASP A 456 8.08 -18.52 6.70
C ASP A 456 8.61 -17.25 5.98
N MET A 457 8.14 -17.07 4.74
CA MET A 457 8.52 -15.98 3.83
C MET A 457 7.59 -14.77 4.00
N HIS A 458 7.72 -14.04 5.10
CA HIS A 458 6.78 -12.97 5.47
C HIS A 458 6.59 -11.89 4.39
N TYR A 459 7.67 -11.47 3.70
CA TYR A 459 7.56 -10.46 2.63
C TYR A 459 6.70 -10.95 1.45
N VAL A 460 6.90 -12.21 1.05
CA VAL A 460 6.13 -12.84 -0.02
C VAL A 460 4.67 -13.01 0.41
N MET A 461 4.43 -13.42 1.66
CA MET A 461 3.07 -13.54 2.21
C MET A 461 2.31 -12.21 2.15
N ARG A 462 2.95 -11.09 2.52
CA ARG A 462 2.33 -9.75 2.39
C ARG A 462 2.03 -9.39 0.94
N SER A 463 2.94 -9.68 0.01
CA SER A 463 2.71 -9.46 -1.42
C SER A 463 1.56 -10.30 -1.96
N LEU A 464 1.50 -11.58 -1.60
CA LEU A 464 0.42 -12.50 -1.98
C LEU A 464 -0.93 -12.02 -1.45
N GLU A 465 -0.99 -11.57 -0.19
CA GLU A 465 -2.21 -10.99 0.39
C GLU A 465 -2.76 -9.83 -0.45
N GLN A 466 -1.87 -8.95 -0.94
CA GLN A 466 -2.26 -7.83 -1.82
C GLN A 466 -2.69 -8.31 -3.22
N VAL A 467 -2.09 -9.38 -3.76
CA VAL A 467 -2.49 -9.99 -5.04
C VAL A 467 -3.86 -10.65 -4.92
N ILE A 468 -4.09 -11.46 -3.88
CA ILE A 468 -5.39 -12.06 -3.54
C ILE A 468 -6.44 -10.95 -3.49
N TYR A 469 -6.15 -9.87 -2.77
CA TYR A 469 -7.07 -8.74 -2.71
C TYR A 469 -7.36 -8.12 -4.09
N ARG A 470 -6.31 -7.76 -4.85
CA ARG A 470 -6.50 -7.14 -6.17
C ARG A 470 -7.27 -8.03 -7.14
N PHE A 471 -7.13 -9.35 -7.02
CA PHE A 471 -7.82 -10.29 -7.87
C PHE A 471 -9.23 -10.62 -7.37
N TYR A 472 -9.36 -11.16 -6.17
CA TYR A 472 -10.62 -11.67 -5.62
C TYR A 472 -11.56 -10.57 -5.09
N LEU A 473 -11.04 -9.40 -4.70
CA LEU A 473 -11.82 -8.40 -3.97
C LEU A 473 -12.08 -7.11 -4.75
N LEU A 474 -11.14 -6.65 -5.60
CA LEU A 474 -11.29 -5.41 -6.37
C LEU A 474 -12.00 -5.58 -7.72
N LYS A 475 -11.93 -6.77 -8.35
CA LYS A 475 -12.43 -6.93 -9.72
C LYS A 475 -13.94 -7.18 -9.79
N GLU A 476 -14.50 -8.01 -8.91
CA GLU A 476 -15.93 -8.37 -8.91
C GLU A 476 -16.42 -8.73 -7.49
N PRO A 477 -17.74 -8.63 -7.19
CA PRO A 477 -18.33 -9.37 -6.08
C PRO A 477 -17.97 -10.86 -6.18
N PRO A 478 -17.82 -11.58 -5.06
CA PRO A 478 -17.64 -13.02 -5.11
C PRO A 478 -18.81 -13.65 -5.87
N GLU A 479 -18.54 -14.70 -6.65
CA GLU A 479 -19.57 -15.38 -7.45
C GLU A 479 -20.62 -16.08 -6.58
N SER A 480 -20.24 -16.47 -5.36
CA SER A 480 -21.05 -17.27 -4.45
C SER A 480 -20.71 -17.01 -2.98
N SER A 481 -21.60 -17.43 -2.08
CA SER A 481 -21.36 -17.37 -0.64
C SER A 481 -20.23 -18.29 -0.18
N GLU A 482 -20.05 -19.41 -0.87
CA GLU A 482 -18.94 -20.35 -0.68
C GLU A 482 -17.61 -19.71 -1.08
N HIS A 483 -17.58 -18.98 -2.19
CA HIS A 483 -16.36 -18.28 -2.59
C HIS A 483 -16.04 -17.10 -1.66
N PHE A 484 -17.06 -16.43 -1.12
CA PHE A 484 -16.83 -15.41 -0.09
C PHE A 484 -16.36 -16.00 1.24
N PHE A 485 -16.90 -17.15 1.64
CA PHE A 485 -16.47 -17.90 2.82
C PHE A 485 -14.98 -18.26 2.76
N GLU A 486 -14.52 -18.67 1.59
CA GLU A 486 -13.14 -19.05 1.35
C GLU A 486 -12.13 -17.94 1.67
N HIS A 487 -12.50 -16.66 1.54
CA HIS A 487 -11.61 -15.57 1.97
C HIS A 487 -11.31 -15.61 3.47
N PHE A 488 -12.30 -15.96 4.29
CA PHE A 488 -12.14 -16.09 5.74
C PHE A 488 -11.36 -17.36 6.08
N GLU A 489 -11.61 -18.45 5.37
CA GLU A 489 -10.86 -19.71 5.55
C GLU A 489 -9.38 -19.51 5.24
N LEU A 490 -9.04 -18.89 4.10
CA LEU A 490 -7.66 -18.58 3.73
C LEU A 490 -7.02 -17.61 4.72
N ALA A 491 -7.77 -16.61 5.19
CA ALA A 491 -7.27 -15.64 6.14
C ALA A 491 -6.91 -16.28 7.51
N GLU A 492 -7.73 -17.22 8.00
CA GLU A 492 -7.39 -17.97 9.22
C GLU A 492 -6.28 -19.01 8.99
N LYS A 493 -6.31 -19.72 7.86
CA LYS A 493 -5.34 -20.79 7.57
C LYS A 493 -3.91 -20.26 7.44
N TYR A 494 -3.75 -19.06 6.89
CA TYR A 494 -2.44 -18.47 6.56
C TYR A 494 -2.15 -17.16 7.32
N ASP A 495 -2.92 -16.85 8.36
CA ASP A 495 -2.79 -15.64 9.20
C ASP A 495 -2.77 -14.31 8.40
N LEU A 496 -3.64 -14.18 7.40
CA LEU A 496 -3.73 -13.01 6.51
C LEU A 496 -4.67 -11.93 7.10
N GLU A 497 -4.13 -11.06 7.96
CA GLU A 497 -4.91 -10.04 8.69
C GLU A 497 -5.64 -9.05 7.76
N ASN A 498 -5.01 -8.54 6.70
CA ASN A 498 -5.65 -7.59 5.80
C ASN A 498 -6.69 -8.25 4.91
N LEU A 499 -6.50 -9.52 4.52
CA LEU A 499 -7.55 -10.28 3.83
C LEU A 499 -8.80 -10.38 4.71
N LEU A 500 -8.61 -10.67 6.01
CA LEU A 500 -9.70 -10.71 6.98
C LEU A 500 -10.37 -9.33 7.14
N LEU A 501 -9.60 -8.27 7.42
CA LEU A 501 -10.14 -6.91 7.63
C LEU A 501 -10.91 -6.39 6.41
N ARG A 502 -10.38 -6.59 5.21
CA ARG A 502 -11.02 -6.16 3.97
C ARG A 502 -12.27 -6.98 3.65
N SER A 503 -12.25 -8.29 3.91
CA SER A 503 -13.44 -9.15 3.73
C SER A 503 -14.55 -8.76 4.70
N LEU A 504 -14.20 -8.46 5.96
CA LEU A 504 -15.13 -7.93 6.97
C LEU A 504 -15.77 -6.62 6.54
N TYR A 505 -15.01 -5.69 5.97
CA TYR A 505 -15.54 -4.44 5.42
C TYR A 505 -16.54 -4.66 4.28
N ARG A 506 -16.33 -5.65 3.41
CA ARG A 506 -17.25 -5.94 2.29
C ARG A 506 -18.62 -6.45 2.74
N ILE A 507 -18.71 -7.07 3.93
CA ILE A 507 -19.98 -7.55 4.52
C ILE A 507 -21.01 -6.42 4.62
N GLU A 508 -20.56 -5.22 4.97
CA GLU A 508 -21.43 -4.04 5.11
C GLU A 508 -21.83 -3.43 3.76
N LYS A 509 -21.20 -3.84 2.67
CA LYS A 509 -21.40 -3.25 1.34
C LYS A 509 -21.81 -4.30 0.32
N SER A 510 -20.88 -4.65 -0.57
CA SER A 510 -21.13 -5.47 -1.76
C SER A 510 -21.45 -6.92 -1.45
N CYS A 511 -21.16 -7.39 -0.23
CA CYS A 511 -21.28 -8.81 0.12
C CYS A 511 -22.32 -9.12 1.20
N ASN A 512 -23.16 -8.15 1.61
CA ASN A 512 -24.18 -8.37 2.62
C ASN A 512 -25.13 -9.54 2.26
N CYS A 513 -25.53 -9.62 0.99
CA CYS A 513 -26.41 -10.66 0.47
C CYS A 513 -25.80 -12.07 0.54
N PHE A 514 -24.48 -12.19 0.36
CA PHE A 514 -23.78 -13.47 0.44
C PHE A 514 -23.66 -13.96 1.89
N VAL A 515 -23.57 -13.05 2.85
CA VAL A 515 -23.31 -13.37 4.26
C VAL A 515 -24.44 -14.16 4.89
N LYS A 516 -25.70 -13.87 4.54
CA LYS A 516 -26.87 -14.64 5.02
C LYS A 516 -26.71 -16.14 4.73
N LYS A 517 -26.52 -16.47 3.46
CA LYS A 517 -26.30 -17.86 3.02
C LYS A 517 -24.98 -18.44 3.53
N MET A 518 -23.94 -17.60 3.66
CA MET A 518 -22.63 -18.02 4.16
C MET A 518 -22.70 -18.53 5.61
N ILE A 519 -23.46 -17.87 6.48
CA ILE A 519 -23.61 -18.26 7.89
C ILE A 519 -24.36 -19.59 8.02
N GLU A 520 -25.24 -19.91 7.07
CA GLU A 520 -25.99 -21.16 7.00
C GLU A 520 -25.13 -22.35 6.49
N LEU A 521 -23.94 -22.10 5.94
CA LEU A 521 -23.07 -23.17 5.44
C LEU A 521 -22.59 -24.08 6.58
N PRO A 522 -22.60 -25.42 6.41
CA PRO A 522 -22.10 -26.34 7.44
C PRO A 522 -20.65 -26.08 7.85
N CYS A 523 -19.82 -25.65 6.89
CA CYS A 523 -18.41 -25.32 7.12
C CYS A 523 -18.20 -24.02 7.90
N TYR A 524 -19.21 -23.16 8.08
CA TYR A 524 -19.09 -21.93 8.87
C TYR A 524 -18.68 -22.19 10.32
N LYS A 525 -19.10 -23.34 10.87
CA LYS A 525 -18.70 -23.81 12.21
C LYS A 525 -17.20 -24.12 12.32
N ASN A 526 -16.49 -24.28 11.21
CA ASN A 526 -15.04 -24.57 11.21
C ASN A 526 -14.19 -23.33 11.48
N LEU A 527 -14.70 -22.12 11.21
CA LEU A 527 -13.99 -20.88 11.53
C LEU A 527 -13.79 -20.73 13.04
N THR A 528 -12.79 -19.96 13.47
CA THR A 528 -12.65 -19.66 14.90
C THR A 528 -13.82 -18.80 15.41
N THR A 529 -14.16 -18.94 16.69
CA THR A 529 -15.20 -18.13 17.34
C THR A 529 -14.91 -16.63 17.20
N LYS A 530 -13.63 -16.23 17.26
CA LYS A 530 -13.20 -14.84 17.09
C LYS A 530 -13.63 -14.29 15.73
N THR A 531 -13.36 -15.02 14.65
CA THR A 531 -13.71 -14.59 13.29
C THR A 531 -15.21 -14.59 13.07
N ARG A 532 -15.93 -15.62 13.54
CA ARG A 532 -17.40 -15.63 13.47
C ARG A 532 -18.03 -14.42 14.13
N ASN A 533 -17.59 -14.07 15.34
CA ASN A 533 -18.10 -12.90 16.05
C ASN A 533 -17.86 -11.60 15.27
N ARG A 534 -16.70 -11.45 14.62
CA ARG A 534 -16.41 -10.29 13.77
C ARG A 534 -17.28 -10.25 12.51
N ILE A 535 -17.57 -11.40 11.90
CA ILE A 535 -18.47 -11.51 10.75
C ILE A 535 -19.89 -11.08 11.16
N LEU A 536 -20.41 -11.61 12.27
CA LEU A 536 -21.73 -11.28 12.78
C LEU A 536 -21.83 -9.80 13.19
N ASP A 537 -20.82 -9.26 13.88
CA ASP A 537 -20.73 -7.82 14.20
C ASP A 537 -20.86 -6.96 12.94
N ARG A 538 -20.08 -7.25 11.89
CA ARG A 538 -20.13 -6.50 10.63
C ARG A 538 -21.46 -6.67 9.89
N PHE A 539 -22.06 -7.85 9.97
CA PHE A 539 -23.35 -8.14 9.35
C PHE A 539 -24.51 -7.40 10.02
N CYS A 540 -24.46 -7.23 11.34
CA CYS A 540 -25.52 -6.61 12.12
C CYS A 540 -25.35 -5.09 12.32
N SER A 541 -24.11 -4.59 12.35
CA SER A 541 -23.84 -3.20 12.75
C SER A 541 -24.14 -2.16 11.68
N ASN A 542 -24.23 -2.54 10.39
CA ASN A 542 -24.56 -1.66 9.26
C ASN A 542 -23.84 -0.28 9.30
N TRP A 543 -22.52 -0.27 9.47
CA TRP A 543 -21.71 0.97 9.42
C TRP A 543 -21.48 1.50 8.00
N SER A 544 -22.16 0.98 6.98
CA SER A 544 -21.83 1.20 5.58
C SER A 544 -21.69 2.68 5.23
N VAL A 545 -20.47 3.12 4.96
CA VAL A 545 -20.19 4.48 4.51
C VAL A 545 -20.07 4.48 2.98
N GLY A 546 -20.71 5.41 2.27
CA GLY A 546 -20.98 5.32 0.82
C GLY A 546 -19.80 5.12 -0.15
N ARG A 547 -18.52 5.29 0.23
CA ARG A 547 -17.39 5.32 -0.75
C ARG A 547 -16.49 4.08 -0.69
N LEU A 548 -16.31 3.38 -1.82
CA LEU A 548 -15.41 2.20 -1.95
C LEU A 548 -13.94 2.60 -2.16
N ASN A 549 -13.69 3.82 -2.64
CA ASN A 549 -12.36 4.27 -2.98
C ASN A 549 -11.85 5.24 -1.91
N PRO A 550 -10.86 4.85 -1.10
CA PRO A 550 -10.12 5.80 -0.26
C PRO A 550 -9.31 6.81 -1.09
N SER A 551 -9.33 6.72 -2.43
CA SER A 551 -8.54 7.54 -3.34
C SER A 551 -8.96 9.02 -3.44
N ARG A 552 -9.86 9.52 -2.58
CA ARG A 552 -9.95 10.96 -2.32
C ARG A 552 -8.98 11.35 -1.19
N CYS A 553 -7.68 11.25 -1.48
CA CYS A 553 -6.67 12.09 -0.84
C CYS A 553 -6.96 13.60 -0.99
N ILE A 554 -7.95 13.99 -1.80
CA ILE A 554 -8.18 15.38 -2.22
C ILE A 554 -8.82 16.22 -1.10
N ASN A 555 -9.72 15.65 -0.30
CA ASN A 555 -10.36 16.39 0.80
C ASN A 555 -10.10 15.67 2.12
N GLN A 556 -8.87 15.79 2.62
CA GLN A 556 -8.59 15.63 4.06
C GLN A 556 -9.18 16.80 4.86
N PHE A 557 -10.33 17.33 4.45
CA PHE A 557 -10.97 18.50 5.02
C PHE A 557 -12.44 18.17 5.21
N ILE A 558 -12.87 18.12 6.47
CA ILE A 558 -14.20 17.69 6.87
C ILE A 558 -14.88 18.84 7.61
N PRO A 559 -15.93 19.46 7.05
CA PRO A 559 -16.76 20.39 7.79
C PRO A 559 -17.71 19.61 8.72
N ILE A 560 -17.70 19.93 10.01
CA ILE A 560 -18.58 19.33 11.03
C ILE A 560 -19.66 20.35 11.40
N ILE A 561 -20.92 20.00 11.13
CA ILE A 561 -22.12 20.81 11.37
C ILE A 561 -23.10 20.01 12.26
N LEU A 562 -23.76 20.66 13.23
CA LEU A 562 -24.84 20.07 14.01
C LEU A 562 -26.19 20.43 13.37
N ASP A 563 -26.72 19.56 12.51
CA ASP A 563 -28.05 19.80 11.93
C ASP A 563 -29.14 19.76 13.00
N LYS A 564 -30.01 20.77 12.99
CA LYS A 564 -31.17 20.83 13.89
C LYS A 564 -32.24 19.86 13.38
N ALA A 565 -32.31 18.68 14.01
CA ALA A 565 -33.50 17.86 14.17
C ALA A 565 -34.41 17.74 12.93
N ASN A 566 -34.07 16.85 12.00
CA ASN A 566 -35.11 16.04 11.38
C ASN A 566 -35.24 14.76 12.21
N GLN A 567 -36.26 14.75 13.07
CA GLN A 567 -36.85 13.52 13.60
C GLN A 567 -37.21 12.63 12.41
N SER A 568 -36.88 11.33 12.49
CA SER A 568 -37.02 10.30 11.45
C SER A 568 -36.15 10.44 10.18
N SER A 569 -34.86 10.14 10.29
CA SER A 569 -34.01 9.87 9.12
C SER A 569 -33.07 8.69 9.38
N SER A 570 -33.63 7.53 9.73
CA SER A 570 -33.02 6.24 9.38
C SER A 570 -33.35 5.83 7.93
N GLU A 571 -34.16 6.61 7.20
CA GLU A 571 -34.56 6.28 5.81
C GLU A 571 -34.30 7.36 4.76
N ASN A 572 -33.87 8.58 5.10
CA ASN A 572 -33.60 9.63 4.11
C ASN A 572 -32.32 10.39 4.46
N ASP A 573 -31.17 9.73 4.30
CA ASP A 573 -29.90 10.42 4.20
C ASP A 573 -29.70 10.80 2.72
N GLU A 574 -29.80 12.08 2.37
CA GLU A 574 -29.56 12.55 0.99
C GLU A 574 -28.10 12.30 0.56
N SER A 575 -27.18 11.98 1.48
CA SER A 575 -25.84 11.49 1.12
C SER A 575 -25.83 10.00 0.71
N LEU A 576 -26.90 9.25 1.00
CA LEU A 576 -27.18 7.92 0.44
C LEU A 576 -27.96 7.99 -0.90
N ALA A 577 -28.48 9.16 -1.30
CA ALA A 577 -29.22 9.31 -2.56
C ALA A 577 -28.34 9.11 -3.81
N THR A 578 -27.01 9.15 -3.69
CA THR A 578 -26.13 8.84 -4.83
C THR A 578 -26.18 7.35 -5.23
N LEU A 579 -26.78 6.47 -4.42
CA LEU A 579 -27.09 5.10 -4.83
C LEU A 579 -28.33 4.99 -5.75
N ARG A 580 -29.10 6.09 -5.93
CA ARG A 580 -30.15 6.15 -6.97
C ARG A 580 -29.66 6.68 -8.31
N GLU A 581 -28.44 7.21 -8.40
CA GLU A 581 -27.89 7.75 -9.66
C GLU A 581 -26.99 6.78 -10.44
N PHE A 582 -26.86 5.52 -10.01
CA PHE A 582 -26.51 4.46 -10.96
C PHE A 582 -27.72 4.18 -11.86
N SER A 583 -27.91 5.09 -12.81
CA SER A 583 -28.58 4.97 -14.13
C SER A 583 -28.99 3.55 -14.52
N SER A 584 -30.00 3.02 -13.84
CA SER A 584 -30.62 1.72 -14.09
C SER A 584 -31.57 1.75 -15.29
N HIS A 585 -31.77 2.92 -15.91
CA HIS A 585 -32.58 3.08 -17.12
C HIS A 585 -32.12 2.18 -18.28
N SER A 586 -30.83 1.87 -18.37
CA SER A 586 -30.31 0.97 -19.41
C SER A 586 -30.47 -0.52 -19.07
N VAL A 587 -30.60 -0.87 -17.78
CA VAL A 587 -30.58 -2.27 -17.33
C VAL A 587 -31.98 -2.79 -17.03
N PHE A 588 -32.87 -1.98 -16.46
CA PHE A 588 -34.16 -2.46 -15.95
C PHE A 588 -35.39 -1.79 -16.59
N GLY A 589 -35.21 -0.89 -17.56
CA GLY A 589 -36.31 -0.18 -18.20
C GLY A 589 -37.01 0.80 -17.25
N ASP A 590 -37.99 1.54 -17.78
CA ASP A 590 -38.70 2.57 -17.05
C ASP A 590 -39.60 1.95 -15.96
N PRO A 591 -39.51 2.39 -14.68
CA PRO A 591 -40.39 1.88 -13.62
C PRO A 591 -41.89 2.06 -13.89
N ASP A 592 -42.29 3.03 -14.73
CA ASP A 592 -43.70 3.22 -15.10
C ASP A 592 -44.23 2.10 -16.03
N ASP A 593 -43.36 1.43 -16.79
CA ASP A 593 -43.71 0.25 -17.60
C ASP A 593 -43.91 -1.00 -16.72
N ILE A 594 -43.26 -1.04 -15.54
CA ILE A 594 -43.43 -2.15 -14.58
C ILE A 594 -44.73 -1.99 -13.80
N ALA A 595 -45.12 -0.75 -13.47
CA ALA A 595 -46.36 -0.47 -12.74
C ALA A 595 -47.64 -0.61 -13.60
N SER A 596 -47.55 -0.49 -14.93
CA SER A 596 -48.71 -0.63 -15.82
C SER A 596 -49.10 -2.08 -16.14
N SER A 597 -48.32 -3.07 -15.70
CA SER A 597 -48.65 -4.49 -15.88
C SER A 597 -49.68 -5.06 -14.87
N HIS A 598 -50.12 -4.26 -13.89
CA HIS A 598 -51.26 -4.61 -13.03
C HIS A 598 -52.55 -3.92 -13.50
N SER A 599 -52.97 -4.25 -14.71
CA SER A 599 -54.34 -4.07 -15.18
C SER A 599 -54.84 -5.34 -15.87
N PHE A 600 -55.09 -6.38 -15.08
CA PHE A 600 -55.94 -7.50 -15.48
C PHE A 600 -57.12 -7.61 -14.52
N SER A 601 -58.26 -7.13 -15.02
CA SER A 601 -59.67 -7.31 -14.58
C SER A 601 -60.02 -7.05 -13.13
#